data_AF-A0A357FWJ4-F1
#
_entry.id   AF-A0A357FWJ4-F1
#
_cell.length_a   1.000
_cell.length_b   1.000
_cell.length_c   1.000
_cell.angle_alpha   90.00
_cell.angle_beta   90.00
_cell.angle_gamma   90.00
#
_symmetry.space_group_name_H-M   'P 1'
#
loop_
_entity.id
_entity.type
_entity.pdbx_description
1 polymer ?
#
loop_
_entity_poly.entity_id
_entity_poly.type
_entity_poly.pdbx_seq_one_letter_code
_entity_poly.pdbx_strand_id
1 'polypeptide(L)'
;MRRLPGSPRLKTGWFHAPEHKFLVFLARIGIYMRLMEKLQKRLYWAIIASEASHVFCCVLPTMFSVVSLFVGLGVVGVMPGWLENIHAVLHHWELPIIAFSGAVIAFGWSLDSYSRKVDCHNTGCHHGPCDGRKKRAHTILKAATILFIVNVAVYAVLHRGLELGIPAAEVTQEEHVH
;
A
#
# COMPACT_ATOMS: atom_id res chain seq x y z
N MET A 1 -28.89 24.90 28.91
CA MET A 1 -28.22 25.56 30.05
C MET A 1 -27.99 24.55 31.17
N ARG A 2 -26.75 24.12 31.41
CA ARG A 2 -26.33 23.49 32.68
C ARG A 2 -24.89 23.96 32.97
N ARG A 3 -24.74 24.82 33.99
CA ARG A 3 -23.45 25.14 34.61
C ARG A 3 -23.01 23.93 35.42
N LEU A 4 -21.72 23.60 35.38
CA LEU A 4 -21.07 22.90 36.49
C LEU A 4 -19.89 23.74 37.01
N PRO A 5 -19.76 23.89 38.34
CA PRO A 5 -18.76 24.73 38.99
C PRO A 5 -17.51 23.94 39.39
N GLY A 6 -16.43 24.67 39.64
CA GLY A 6 -15.33 24.21 40.51
C GLY A 6 -14.05 23.85 39.78
N SER A 7 -13.21 24.87 39.51
CA SER A 7 -11.80 24.66 39.22
C SER A 7 -11.04 24.37 40.53
N PRO A 8 -10.36 23.22 40.66
CA PRO A 8 -9.44 23.02 41.76
C PRO A 8 -8.14 23.79 41.52
N ARG A 9 -7.93 24.73 42.44
CA ARG A 9 -6.71 25.42 42.86
C ARG A 9 -5.41 24.68 42.48
N LEU A 10 -4.63 25.26 41.56
CA LEU A 10 -3.25 24.89 41.26
C LEU A 10 -2.40 25.05 42.53
N LYS A 11 -2.01 23.94 43.16
CA LYS A 11 -0.90 23.90 44.12
C LYS A 11 0.40 23.87 43.31
N THR A 12 1.12 24.99 43.31
CA THR A 12 2.53 25.09 42.91
C THR A 12 3.39 24.41 43.97
N GLY A 13 3.37 23.06 43.95
CA GLY A 13 4.28 22.21 44.70
C GLY A 13 5.62 22.15 43.99
N TRP A 14 6.54 22.99 44.47
CA TRP A 14 7.98 22.95 44.28
C TRP A 14 8.54 21.54 44.04
N PHE A 15 8.91 21.25 42.80
CA PHE A 15 9.70 20.09 42.43
C PHE A 15 11.18 20.47 42.54
N HIS A 16 11.77 20.23 43.71
CA HIS A 16 13.23 20.15 43.83
C HIS A 16 13.68 18.86 43.12
N ALA A 17 13.89 18.94 41.81
CA ALA A 17 14.52 17.88 41.04
C ALA A 17 16.05 18.02 41.12
N PRO A 18 16.79 16.95 41.41
CA PRO A 18 18.24 16.99 41.54
C PRO A 18 18.91 17.19 40.16
N GLU A 19 19.84 18.15 40.08
CA GLU A 19 20.37 18.71 38.82
C GLU A 19 21.06 17.69 37.90
N HIS A 20 21.50 16.54 38.42
CA HIS A 20 22.10 15.47 37.61
C HIS A 20 21.09 14.72 36.72
N LYS A 21 19.79 14.71 37.07
CA LYS A 21 18.76 14.03 36.25
C LYS A 21 18.31 14.86 35.06
N PHE A 22 18.45 16.19 35.13
CA PHE A 22 18.05 17.11 34.06
C PHE A 22 18.97 16.99 32.84
N LEU A 23 20.27 16.82 33.07
CA LEU A 23 21.27 16.61 32.02
C LEU A 23 21.09 15.28 31.26
N VAL A 24 20.74 14.20 31.98
CA VAL A 24 20.42 12.90 31.35
C VAL A 24 19.11 12.96 30.56
N PHE A 25 18.12 13.72 31.05
CA PHE A 25 16.86 13.93 30.34
C PHE A 25 17.03 14.76 29.06
N LEU A 26 17.83 15.83 29.10
CA LEU A 26 18.16 16.64 27.93
C LEU A 26 19.00 15.87 26.89
N ALA A 27 19.94 15.02 27.32
CA ALA A 27 20.68 14.13 26.41
C ALA A 27 19.74 13.12 25.71
N ARG A 28 18.74 12.60 26.43
CA ARG A 28 17.70 11.72 25.85
C ARG A 28 16.80 12.45 24.86
N ILE A 29 16.41 13.69 25.16
CA ILE A 29 15.62 14.54 24.24
C ILE A 29 16.43 14.89 22.98
N GLY A 30 17.72 15.21 23.10
CA GLY A 30 18.58 15.50 21.95
C GLY A 30 18.76 14.31 21.00
N ILE A 31 18.85 13.09 21.54
CA ILE A 31 18.86 11.84 20.74
C ILE A 31 17.50 11.64 20.05
N TYR A 32 16.39 11.88 20.74
CA TYR A 32 15.04 11.77 20.17
C TYR A 32 14.80 12.78 19.04
N MET A 33 15.25 14.02 19.18
CA MET A 33 15.09 15.06 18.16
C MET A 33 15.89 14.74 16.89
N ARG A 34 17.12 14.21 17.04
CA ARG A 34 17.96 13.75 15.92
C ARG A 34 17.42 12.47 15.27
N LEU A 35 16.64 11.66 16.00
CA LEU A 35 15.92 10.51 15.46
C LEU A 35 14.67 10.95 14.67
N MET A 36 13.95 11.95 15.15
CA MET A 36 12.76 12.53 14.51
C MET A 36 13.07 13.14 13.14
N GLU A 37 14.19 13.85 12.98
CA GLU A 37 14.61 14.38 11.67
C GLU A 37 14.94 13.26 10.67
N LYS A 38 15.60 12.20 11.15
CA LYS A 38 15.89 11.00 10.34
C LYS A 38 14.61 10.23 10.00
N LEU A 39 13.64 10.19 10.93
CA LEU A 39 12.32 9.58 10.70
C LEU A 39 11.49 10.39 9.71
N GLN A 40 11.48 11.73 9.81
CA GLN A 40 10.79 12.58 8.85
C GLN A 40 11.34 12.40 7.45
N LYS A 41 12.67 12.36 7.28
CA LYS A 41 13.30 12.05 5.99
C LYS A 41 12.92 10.65 5.48
N ARG A 42 12.85 9.65 6.35
CA ARG A 42 12.41 8.29 5.99
C ARG A 42 10.93 8.20 5.65
N LEU A 43 10.07 8.94 6.35
CA LEU A 43 8.63 9.02 6.06
C LEU A 43 8.39 9.74 4.75
N TYR A 44 9.13 10.82 4.47
CA TYR A 44 9.05 11.51 3.18
C TYR A 44 9.48 10.61 2.02
N TRP A 45 10.57 9.85 2.21
CA TRP A 45 11.00 8.81 1.25
C TRP A 45 9.97 7.70 1.09
N ALA A 46 9.34 7.26 2.17
CA ALA A 46 8.29 6.24 2.13
C ALA A 46 7.02 6.74 1.42
N ILE A 47 6.66 8.02 1.59
CA ILE A 47 5.53 8.66 0.91
C ILE A 47 5.81 8.75 -0.59
N ILE A 48 6.98 9.25 -1.00
CA ILE A 48 7.38 9.32 -2.42
C ILE A 48 7.44 7.91 -3.02
N ALA A 49 8.03 6.94 -2.32
CA ALA A 49 8.06 5.56 -2.78
C ALA A 49 6.66 4.94 -2.90
N SER A 50 5.74 5.28 -1.97
CA SER A 50 4.36 4.83 -1.98
C SER A 50 3.50 5.48 -3.07
N GLU A 51 3.80 6.72 -3.46
CA GLU A 51 3.09 7.41 -4.53
C GLU A 51 3.63 6.98 -5.91
N ALA A 52 4.95 6.85 -6.04
CA ALA A 52 5.60 6.34 -7.24
C ALA A 52 5.15 4.90 -7.56
N SER A 53 4.99 4.04 -6.54
CA SER A 53 4.49 2.68 -6.74
C SER A 53 3.04 2.65 -7.20
N HIS A 54 2.18 3.59 -6.78
CA HIS A 54 0.81 3.72 -7.30
C HIS A 54 0.78 4.15 -8.77
N VAL A 55 1.63 5.09 -9.16
CA VAL A 55 1.76 5.49 -10.57
C VAL A 55 2.20 4.28 -11.39
N PHE A 56 3.18 3.51 -10.93
CA PHE A 56 3.64 2.32 -11.65
C PHE A 56 2.59 1.20 -11.68
N CYS A 57 1.92 0.87 -10.58
CA CYS A 57 0.97 -0.24 -10.56
C CYS A 57 -0.42 0.10 -11.15
N CYS A 58 -0.80 1.37 -11.23
CA CYS A 58 -2.07 1.79 -11.86
C CYS A 58 -1.89 2.28 -13.30
N VAL A 59 -0.83 3.02 -13.63
CA VAL A 59 -0.69 3.64 -14.95
C VAL A 59 -0.17 2.65 -16.00
N LEU A 60 0.82 1.82 -15.68
CA LEU A 60 1.35 0.84 -16.65
C LEU A 60 0.26 -0.11 -17.18
N PRO A 61 -0.58 -0.74 -16.33
CA PRO A 61 -1.64 -1.63 -16.82
C PRO A 61 -2.68 -0.90 -17.65
N THR A 62 -3.01 0.35 -17.29
CA THR A 62 -3.96 1.16 -18.08
C THR A 62 -3.40 1.53 -19.45
N MET A 63 -2.13 1.93 -19.53
CA MET A 63 -1.47 2.23 -20.81
C MET A 63 -1.41 0.99 -21.69
N PHE A 64 -1.12 -0.17 -21.12
CA PHE A 64 -1.11 -1.42 -21.86
C PHE A 64 -2.51 -1.79 -22.37
N SER A 65 -3.54 -1.66 -21.52
CA SER A 65 -4.94 -1.89 -21.91
C SER A 65 -5.40 -0.97 -23.04
N VAL A 66 -4.98 0.30 -23.02
CA VAL A 66 -5.28 1.26 -24.09
C VAL A 66 -4.59 0.82 -25.38
N VAL A 67 -3.29 0.52 -25.36
CA VAL A 67 -2.56 0.06 -26.55
C VAL A 67 -3.18 -1.21 -27.13
N SER A 68 -3.50 -2.21 -26.30
CA SER A 68 -4.19 -3.43 -26.72
C SER A 68 -5.55 -3.14 -27.36
N LEU A 69 -6.30 -2.17 -26.84
CA LEU A 69 -7.56 -1.74 -27.42
C LEU A 69 -7.36 -1.09 -28.80
N PHE A 70 -6.34 -0.23 -28.96
CA PHE A 70 -6.00 0.37 -30.26
C PHE A 70 -5.54 -0.69 -31.29
N VAL A 71 -4.84 -1.73 -30.85
CA VAL A 71 -4.48 -2.89 -31.69
C VAL A 71 -5.73 -3.68 -32.07
N GLY A 72 -6.63 -3.96 -31.13
CA GLY A 72 -7.90 -4.67 -31.39
C GLY A 72 -8.86 -3.92 -32.32
N LEU A 73 -8.80 -2.58 -32.33
CA LEU A 73 -9.53 -1.73 -33.28
C LEU A 73 -8.86 -1.65 -34.67
N GLY A 74 -7.71 -2.28 -34.87
CA GLY A 74 -6.96 -2.24 -36.13
C GLY A 74 -6.37 -0.87 -36.47
N VAL A 75 -6.35 0.07 -35.49
CA VAL A 75 -5.78 1.42 -35.67
C VAL A 75 -4.25 1.35 -35.76
N VAL A 76 -3.64 0.33 -35.15
CA VAL A 76 -2.20 0.04 -35.24
C VAL A 76 -2.04 -1.33 -35.89
N GLY A 77 -1.50 -1.36 -37.12
CA GLY A 77 -1.49 -2.55 -37.98
C GLY A 77 -0.49 -3.65 -37.61
N VAL A 78 0.55 -3.33 -36.83
CA VAL A 78 1.55 -4.30 -36.36
C VAL A 78 2.22 -3.75 -35.10
N MET A 79 2.31 -4.56 -34.05
CA MET A 79 3.06 -4.23 -32.85
C MET A 79 4.56 -4.29 -33.20
N PRO A 80 5.34 -3.21 -33.02
CA PRO A 80 6.74 -3.22 -33.42
C PRO A 80 7.52 -4.21 -32.55
N GLY A 81 8.41 -5.01 -33.13
CA GLY A 81 9.03 -6.18 -32.46
C GLY A 81 9.81 -5.88 -31.17
N TRP A 82 10.25 -4.64 -30.96
CA TRP A 82 10.83 -4.23 -29.66
C TRP A 82 9.79 -4.21 -28.53
N LEU A 83 8.54 -3.89 -28.85
CA LEU A 83 7.41 -3.81 -27.92
C LEU A 83 6.91 -5.21 -27.58
N GLU A 84 7.01 -6.16 -28.51
CA GLU A 84 6.73 -7.58 -28.30
C GLU A 84 7.73 -8.22 -27.32
N ASN A 85 9.03 -7.92 -27.48
CA ASN A 85 10.06 -8.36 -26.53
C ASN A 85 9.83 -7.80 -25.12
N ILE A 86 9.47 -6.51 -25.01
CA ILE A 86 9.15 -5.90 -23.71
C ILE A 86 7.91 -6.54 -23.10
N HIS A 87 6.88 -6.82 -23.90
CA HIS A 87 5.65 -7.47 -23.45
C HIS A 87 5.92 -8.88 -22.90
N ALA A 88 6.74 -9.68 -23.59
CA ALA A 88 7.13 -11.02 -23.13
C ALA A 88 7.87 -10.98 -21.77
N VAL A 89 8.79 -10.03 -21.61
CA VAL A 89 9.47 -9.81 -20.31
C VAL A 89 8.47 -9.37 -19.25
N LEU A 90 7.55 -8.46 -19.58
CA LEU A 90 6.55 -7.96 -18.64
C LEU A 90 5.60 -9.06 -18.17
N HIS A 91 5.22 -9.97 -19.07
CA HIS A 91 4.36 -11.12 -18.75
C HIS A 91 4.98 -12.04 -17.69
N HIS A 92 6.30 -12.27 -17.76
CA HIS A 92 7.00 -13.02 -16.70
C HIS A 92 7.01 -12.28 -15.35
N TRP A 93 7.00 -10.95 -15.37
CA TRP A 93 7.01 -10.11 -14.15
C TRP A 93 5.62 -9.82 -13.59
N GLU A 94 4.55 -10.09 -14.32
CA GLU A 94 3.19 -9.81 -13.90
C GLU A 94 2.78 -10.65 -12.68
N LEU A 95 3.04 -11.95 -12.72
CA LEU A 95 2.75 -12.89 -11.64
C LEU A 95 3.41 -12.53 -10.31
N PRO A 96 4.73 -12.24 -10.25
CA PRO A 96 5.36 -11.81 -9.00
C PRO A 96 4.85 -10.46 -8.50
N ILE A 97 4.47 -9.52 -9.39
CA ILE A 97 3.88 -8.24 -8.98
C ILE A 97 2.51 -8.43 -8.33
N ILE A 98 1.65 -9.28 -8.91
CA ILE A 98 0.34 -9.61 -8.33
C ILE A 98 0.51 -10.33 -6.98
N ALA A 99 1.41 -11.31 -6.91
CA ALA A 99 1.69 -12.05 -5.68
C ALA A 99 2.21 -11.12 -4.57
N PHE A 100 3.15 -10.22 -4.91
CA PHE A 100 3.68 -9.23 -3.98
C PHE A 100 2.58 -8.29 -3.49
N SER A 101 1.73 -7.79 -4.38
CA SER A 101 0.61 -6.90 -4.04
C SER A 101 -0.38 -7.59 -3.09
N GLY A 102 -0.68 -8.87 -3.32
CA GLY A 102 -1.47 -9.69 -2.41
C GLY A 102 -0.83 -9.84 -1.03
N ALA A 103 0.48 -10.07 -0.97
CA ALA A 103 1.22 -10.14 0.29
C ALA A 103 1.18 -8.83 1.08
N VAL A 104 1.30 -7.67 0.41
CA VAL A 104 1.20 -6.36 1.05
C VAL A 104 -0.21 -6.12 1.63
N ILE A 105 -1.27 -6.51 0.91
CA ILE A 105 -2.65 -6.39 1.43
C ILE A 105 -2.86 -7.31 2.64
N ALA A 106 -2.40 -8.56 2.58
CA ALA A 106 -2.46 -9.49 3.72
C ALA A 106 -1.70 -8.95 4.94
N PHE A 107 -0.56 -8.31 4.72
CA PHE A 107 0.19 -7.63 5.76
C PHE A 107 -0.60 -6.44 6.35
N GLY A 108 -1.27 -5.64 5.51
CA GLY A 108 -2.16 -4.56 5.95
C GLY A 108 -3.29 -5.06 6.86
N TRP A 109 -3.92 -6.18 6.52
CA TRP A 109 -4.94 -6.83 7.36
C TRP A 109 -4.38 -7.38 8.68
N SER A 110 -3.16 -7.92 8.65
CA SER A 110 -2.46 -8.37 9.86
C SER A 110 -2.23 -7.20 10.83
N LEU A 111 -1.81 -6.04 10.32
CA LEU A 111 -1.62 -4.83 11.11
C LEU A 111 -2.94 -4.25 11.63
N ASP A 112 -4.02 -4.23 10.82
CA ASP A 112 -5.35 -3.79 11.28
C ASP A 112 -5.85 -4.67 12.43
N SER A 113 -5.71 -5.99 12.28
CA SER A 113 -6.09 -6.98 13.29
C SER A 113 -5.27 -6.83 14.57
N TYR A 114 -3.96 -6.57 14.45
CA TYR A 114 -3.10 -6.30 15.60
C TYR A 114 -3.49 -4.99 16.30
N SER A 115 -3.78 -3.93 15.54
CA SER A 115 -4.24 -2.63 16.08
C SER A 115 -5.59 -2.74 16.81
N ARG A 116 -6.46 -3.68 16.45
CA ARG A 116 -7.70 -3.98 17.19
C ARG A 116 -7.44 -4.59 18.56
N LYS A 117 -6.40 -5.40 18.69
CA LYS A 117 -6.03 -6.05 19.96
C LYS A 117 -5.39 -5.06 20.94
N VAL A 118 -4.66 -4.07 20.45
CA VAL A 118 -3.99 -3.02 21.26
C VAL A 118 -4.93 -1.83 21.50
N ASP A 119 -6.20 -2.07 21.82
CA ASP A 119 -7.16 -0.97 22.02
C ASP A 119 -6.87 -0.23 23.33
N CYS A 120 -6.81 1.11 23.26
CA CYS A 120 -6.60 2.01 24.41
C CYS A 120 -7.81 2.07 25.37
N HIS A 121 -8.62 1.02 25.44
CA HIS A 121 -9.90 1.04 26.16
C HIS A 121 -9.72 1.07 27.69
N ASN A 122 -8.61 0.55 28.23
CA ASN A 122 -8.40 0.39 29.67
C ASN A 122 -7.13 1.03 30.24
N THR A 123 -6.32 1.74 29.43
CA THR A 123 -5.04 2.29 29.86
C THR A 123 -5.11 3.72 30.41
N GLY A 124 -6.31 4.30 30.59
CA GLY A 124 -6.45 5.66 31.12
C GLY A 124 -5.85 6.75 30.21
N CYS A 125 -5.76 6.48 28.90
CA CYS A 125 -5.15 7.41 27.96
C CYS A 125 -6.00 8.69 27.82
N HIS A 126 -5.43 9.84 28.20
CA HIS A 126 -6.04 11.18 28.11
C HIS A 126 -6.15 11.75 26.68
N HIS A 127 -6.09 10.92 25.63
CA HIS A 127 -6.21 11.40 24.25
C HIS A 127 -7.67 11.41 23.79
N GLY A 128 -7.99 12.35 22.90
CA GLY A 128 -9.30 12.42 22.25
C GLY A 128 -9.69 11.13 21.53
N PRO A 129 -10.95 10.98 21.09
CA PRO A 129 -11.49 9.72 20.58
C PRO A 129 -10.61 9.13 19.46
N CYS A 130 -9.88 8.06 19.77
CA CYS A 130 -9.06 7.30 18.82
C CYS A 130 -9.90 6.61 17.72
N ASP A 131 -11.22 6.54 17.92
CA ASP A 131 -12.16 5.80 17.09
C ASP A 131 -12.24 6.32 15.65
N GLY A 132 -12.11 7.65 15.44
CA GLY A 132 -12.25 8.25 14.11
C GLY A 132 -11.13 7.90 13.13
N ARG A 133 -9.88 7.77 13.61
CA ARG A 133 -8.73 7.45 12.73
C ARG A 133 -8.67 5.96 12.40
N LYS A 134 -9.01 5.10 13.36
CA LYS A 134 -9.03 3.64 13.18
C LYS A 134 -10.07 3.21 12.14
N LYS A 135 -11.28 3.81 12.16
CA LYS A 135 -12.33 3.54 11.16
C LYS A 135 -11.91 3.92 9.74
N ARG A 136 -11.22 5.04 9.56
CA ARG A 136 -10.75 5.49 8.22
C ARG A 136 -9.72 4.53 7.62
N ALA A 137 -8.74 4.09 8.41
CA ALA A 137 -7.72 3.16 7.96
C ALA A 137 -8.34 1.83 7.48
N HIS A 138 -9.29 1.30 8.24
CA HIS A 138 -10.03 0.10 7.85
C HIS A 138 -10.84 0.27 6.56
N THR A 139 -11.50 1.42 6.36
CA THR A 139 -12.23 1.70 5.12
C THR A 139 -11.31 1.72 3.90
N ILE A 140 -10.13 2.34 4.01
CA ILE A 140 -9.14 2.39 2.93
C ILE A 140 -8.64 0.97 2.61
N LEU A 141 -8.32 0.17 3.63
CA LEU A 141 -7.86 -1.21 3.43
C LEU A 141 -8.92 -2.08 2.76
N LYS A 142 -10.19 -1.90 3.12
CA LYS A 142 -11.32 -2.58 2.47
C LYS A 142 -11.45 -2.19 1.00
N ALA A 143 -11.34 -0.90 0.68
CA ALA A 143 -11.38 -0.42 -0.71
C ALA A 143 -10.21 -0.99 -1.54
N ALA A 144 -8.99 -0.98 -1.00
CA ALA A 144 -7.82 -1.55 -1.66
C ALA A 144 -7.96 -3.07 -1.92
N THR A 145 -8.53 -3.80 -0.95
CA THR A 145 -8.78 -5.25 -1.09
C THR A 145 -9.79 -5.54 -2.20
N ILE A 146 -10.88 -4.76 -2.30
CA ILE A 146 -11.88 -4.92 -3.36
C ILE A 146 -11.25 -4.65 -4.73
N LEU A 147 -10.49 -3.56 -4.85
CA LEU A 147 -9.83 -3.20 -6.10
C LEU A 147 -8.83 -4.29 -6.55
N PHE A 148 -8.08 -4.85 -5.60
CA PHE A 148 -7.16 -5.96 -5.87
C PHE A 148 -7.89 -7.23 -6.33
N ILE A 149 -9.00 -7.60 -5.69
CA ILE A 149 -9.79 -8.77 -6.09
C ILE A 149 -10.33 -8.61 -7.51
N VAL A 150 -10.86 -7.43 -7.85
CA VAL A 150 -11.34 -7.14 -9.21
C VAL A 150 -10.18 -7.24 -10.21
N ASN A 151 -9.01 -6.67 -9.88
CA ASN A 151 -7.84 -6.74 -10.75
C ASN A 151 -7.38 -8.20 -11.00
N VAL A 152 -7.29 -9.00 -9.94
CA VAL A 152 -6.96 -10.43 -10.04
C VAL A 152 -8.02 -11.21 -10.82
N ALA A 153 -9.32 -10.88 -10.64
CA ALA A 153 -10.39 -11.54 -11.38
C ALA A 153 -10.33 -11.23 -12.88
N VAL A 154 -10.10 -9.95 -13.24
CA VAL A 154 -9.90 -9.56 -14.64
C VAL A 154 -8.68 -10.25 -15.24
N TYR A 155 -7.56 -10.29 -14.50
CA TYR A 155 -6.37 -11.01 -14.92
C TYR A 155 -6.65 -12.51 -15.14
N ALA A 156 -7.31 -13.17 -14.19
CA ALA A 156 -7.65 -14.58 -14.30
C ALA A 156 -8.62 -14.87 -15.47
N VAL A 157 -9.62 -14.02 -15.69
CA VAL A 157 -10.62 -14.23 -16.75
C VAL A 157 -10.05 -13.90 -18.13
N LEU A 158 -9.34 -12.78 -18.29
CA LEU A 158 -8.86 -12.32 -19.59
C LEU A 158 -7.52 -12.95 -19.99
N HIS A 159 -6.57 -13.14 -19.07
CA HIS A 159 -5.27 -13.72 -19.41
C HIS A 159 -5.26 -15.24 -19.29
N ARG A 160 -5.79 -15.83 -18.21
CA ARG A 160 -5.85 -17.31 -18.06
C ARG A 160 -7.06 -17.93 -18.76
N GLY A 161 -8.19 -17.24 -18.78
CA GLY A 161 -9.40 -17.72 -19.46
C GLY A 161 -9.28 -17.71 -20.98
N LEU A 162 -8.49 -16.79 -21.56
CA LEU A 162 -8.20 -16.80 -23.00
C LEU A 162 -7.26 -17.97 -23.38
N GLU A 163 -6.29 -18.32 -22.52
CA GLU A 163 -5.45 -19.51 -22.70
C GLU A 163 -6.22 -20.84 -22.54
N LEU A 164 -7.27 -20.87 -21.72
CA LEU A 164 -8.14 -22.06 -21.55
C LEU A 164 -9.28 -22.15 -22.58
N GLY A 165 -9.60 -21.04 -23.26
CA GLY A 165 -10.75 -20.92 -24.18
C GLY A 165 -10.43 -21.16 -25.66
N ILE A 166 -9.15 -21.17 -26.03
CA ILE A 166 -8.71 -21.66 -27.33
C ILE A 166 -8.07 -23.02 -27.03
N PRO A 167 -8.75 -24.17 -27.23
CA PRO A 167 -8.02 -25.42 -27.30
C PRO A 167 -6.92 -25.18 -28.32
N ALA A 168 -5.67 -25.36 -27.90
CA ALA A 168 -4.55 -25.46 -28.80
C ALA A 168 -4.97 -26.51 -29.85
N ALA A 169 -5.51 -26.03 -30.97
CA ALA A 169 -5.49 -26.76 -32.21
C ALA A 169 -4.00 -26.92 -32.42
N GLU A 170 -3.54 -28.10 -32.01
CA GLU A 170 -2.32 -28.76 -32.43
C GLU A 170 -2.01 -28.30 -33.84
N VAL A 171 -1.22 -27.23 -33.96
CA VAL A 171 -0.51 -26.93 -35.18
C VAL A 171 0.56 -28.00 -35.21
N THR A 172 0.17 -29.18 -35.71
CA THR A 172 1.09 -30.13 -36.32
C THR A 172 1.93 -29.31 -37.27
N GLN A 173 3.14 -29.02 -36.80
CA GLN A 173 4.21 -28.47 -37.59
C GLN A 173 4.54 -29.56 -38.62
N GLU A 174 3.82 -29.56 -39.76
CA GLU A 174 4.25 -30.32 -40.92
C GLU A 174 5.61 -29.77 -41.32
N GLU A 175 6.61 -30.57 -41.00
CA GLU A 175 7.97 -30.55 -41.48
C GLU A 175 7.95 -30.48 -43.01
N HIS A 176 7.95 -29.27 -43.57
CA HIS A 176 8.19 -29.07 -44.99
C HIS A 176 9.68 -29.32 -45.27
N VAL A 177 10.00 -30.59 -45.50
CA VAL A 177 11.13 -31.01 -46.34
C VAL A 177 10.82 -30.55 -47.76
N HIS A 178 11.64 -29.65 -48.30
CA HIS A 178 12.18 -29.68 -49.68
C HIS A 178 13.15 -28.52 -49.91
#